data_AF-A0A7C8ADW3-F1
#
_entry.id   AF-A0A7C8ADW3-F1
#
_cell.length_a   1.000
_cell.length_b   1.000
_cell.length_c   1.000
_cell.angle_alpha   90.00
_cell.angle_beta   90.00
_cell.angle_gamma   90.00
#
_symmetry.space_group_name_H-M   'P 1'
#
loop_
_entity.id
_entity.type
_entity.pdbx_description
1 polymer ?
#
loop_
_entity_poly.entity_id
_entity_poly.type
_entity_poly.pdbx_seq_one_letter_code
_entity_poly.pdbx_strand_id
1 'polypeptide(L)'
;MGRLLYISECKRRIAAKKGFSPWRRRFGISLDDNTSIRRLDNPVIKYLVRGNEDSSSAFYELIMGMKGLGLAPRFHYLDSESKMNVTDITLFLLDLVRFEAMYRMGWLDDYPFLKVPLADLIQAFQEQFSAARHNTPALSSAHPLYEEYVAEFEGDRHSFIRKLIPEAIKTFCDMEDDAGT
;
A
#
# COMPACT_ATOMS: atom_id res chain seq x y z
N MET A 1 -17.78 -26.01 5.08
CA MET A 1 -17.12 -24.79 4.56
C MET A 1 -17.41 -23.52 5.36
N GLY A 2 -18.62 -23.29 5.91
CA GLY A 2 -18.94 -22.03 6.64
C GLY A 2 -18.12 -21.72 7.92
N ARG A 3 -17.59 -22.73 8.62
CA ARG A 3 -16.82 -22.52 9.87
C ARG A 3 -15.41 -21.97 9.62
N LEU A 4 -14.79 -22.29 8.48
CA LEU A 4 -13.44 -21.83 8.13
C LEU A 4 -13.46 -20.37 7.68
N LEU A 5 -14.46 -19.99 6.86
CA LEU A 5 -14.69 -18.61 6.42
C LEU A 5 -14.93 -17.68 7.62
N TYR A 6 -15.73 -18.12 8.59
CA TYR A 6 -16.00 -17.32 9.80
C TYR A 6 -14.75 -17.07 10.66
N ILE A 7 -13.83 -18.05 10.74
CA ILE A 7 -12.59 -17.91 11.50
C ILE A 7 -11.63 -16.94 10.79
N SER A 8 -11.50 -17.02 9.47
CA SER A 8 -10.64 -16.09 8.71
C SER A 8 -11.15 -14.66 8.79
N GLU A 9 -12.46 -14.44 8.67
CA GLU A 9 -13.08 -13.11 8.83
C GLU A 9 -12.90 -12.56 10.25
N CYS A 10 -13.08 -13.39 11.29
CA CYS A 10 -12.84 -12.95 12.66
C CYS A 10 -11.38 -12.57 12.91
N LYS A 11 -10.42 -13.35 12.39
CA LYS A 11 -8.99 -13.04 12.48
C LYS A 11 -8.66 -11.73 11.77
N ARG A 12 -9.19 -11.52 10.55
CA ARG A 12 -9.04 -10.28 9.79
C ARG A 12 -9.56 -9.09 10.58
N ARG A 13 -10.77 -9.18 11.14
CA ARG A 13 -11.40 -8.12 11.94
C ARG A 13 -10.58 -7.75 13.18
N ILE A 14 -10.05 -8.74 13.90
CA ILE A 14 -9.20 -8.50 15.08
C ILE A 14 -7.89 -7.82 14.68
N ALA A 15 -7.24 -8.30 13.62
CA ALA A 15 -6.01 -7.70 13.11
C ALA A 15 -6.24 -6.25 12.64
N ALA A 16 -7.27 -6.02 11.83
CA ALA A 16 -7.67 -4.71 11.35
C ALA A 16 -7.95 -3.74 12.50
N LYS A 17 -8.69 -4.17 13.53
CA LYS A 17 -8.97 -3.34 14.71
C LYS A 17 -7.68 -2.90 15.42
N LYS A 18 -6.69 -3.80 15.56
CA LYS A 18 -5.40 -3.47 16.20
C LYS A 18 -4.55 -2.54 15.33
N GLY A 19 -4.41 -2.85 14.04
CA GLY A 19 -3.60 -2.07 13.10
C GLY A 19 -4.17 -0.69 12.77
N PHE A 20 -5.48 -0.57 12.64
CA PHE A 20 -6.11 0.70 12.28
C PHE A 20 -6.34 1.64 13.46
N SER A 21 -6.21 1.19 14.71
CA SER A 21 -6.42 2.06 15.88
C SER A 21 -5.51 3.30 15.88
N PRO A 22 -4.19 3.20 15.64
CA PRO A 22 -3.32 4.36 15.45
C PRO A 22 -3.72 5.21 14.23
N TRP A 23 -4.04 4.58 13.10
CA TRP A 23 -4.39 5.28 11.86
C TRP A 23 -5.68 6.09 11.98
N ARG A 24 -6.71 5.57 12.66
CA ARG A 24 -7.95 6.31 12.94
C ARG A 24 -7.67 7.59 13.74
N ARG A 25 -6.72 7.55 14.68
CA ARG A 25 -6.31 8.73 15.47
C ARG A 25 -5.47 9.70 14.63
N ARG A 26 -4.55 9.17 13.83
CA ARG A 26 -3.61 9.94 13.00
C ARG A 26 -4.33 10.70 11.88
N PHE A 27 -5.26 10.04 11.20
CA PHE A 27 -5.91 10.56 9.99
C PHE A 27 -7.35 11.02 10.22
N GLY A 28 -7.95 10.72 11.38
CA GLY A 28 -9.35 11.08 11.67
C GLY A 28 -10.39 10.34 10.83
N ILE A 29 -10.01 9.26 10.14
CA ILE A 29 -10.89 8.50 9.24
C ILE A 29 -11.43 7.22 9.87
N SER A 30 -12.56 6.74 9.35
CA SER A 30 -13.14 5.44 9.71
C SER A 30 -12.57 4.33 8.83
N LEU A 31 -11.92 3.34 9.45
CA LEU A 31 -11.26 2.22 8.77
C LEU A 31 -11.81 0.89 9.29
N ASP A 32 -12.30 0.03 8.41
CA ASP A 32 -12.80 -1.31 8.72
C ASP A 32 -11.93 -2.43 8.14
N ASP A 33 -12.30 -3.68 8.42
CA ASP A 33 -11.56 -4.88 8.01
C ASP A 33 -11.57 -5.17 6.50
N ASN A 34 -12.39 -4.45 5.72
CA ASN A 34 -12.40 -4.48 4.27
C ASN A 34 -11.75 -3.24 3.64
N THR A 35 -11.09 -2.40 4.44
CA THR A 35 -10.37 -1.24 3.92
C THR A 35 -9.19 -1.70 3.07
N SER A 36 -9.21 -1.32 1.79
CA SER A 36 -8.11 -1.48 0.84
C SER A 36 -7.45 -0.13 0.56
N ILE A 37 -6.30 -0.13 -0.12
CA ILE A 37 -5.59 1.10 -0.51
C ILE A 37 -6.48 1.99 -1.40
N ARG A 38 -7.23 1.37 -2.32
CA ARG A 38 -8.20 2.05 -3.19
C ARG A 38 -9.26 2.86 -2.43
N ARG A 39 -9.59 2.48 -1.20
CA ARG A 39 -10.61 3.15 -0.38
C ARG A 39 -10.06 4.27 0.50
N LEU A 40 -8.75 4.51 0.50
CA LEU A 40 -8.14 5.58 1.28
C LEU A 40 -8.33 6.93 0.58
N ASP A 41 -8.58 7.99 1.34
CA ASP A 41 -8.77 9.33 0.77
C ASP A 41 -7.44 9.93 0.27
N ASN A 42 -7.54 10.92 -0.64
CA ASN A 42 -6.35 11.60 -1.20
C ASN A 42 -5.39 12.13 -0.13
N PRO A 43 -5.82 12.78 0.97
CA PRO A 43 -4.91 13.24 2.01
C PRO A 43 -4.08 12.11 2.65
N VAL A 44 -4.67 10.94 2.81
CA VAL A 44 -3.97 9.76 3.36
C VAL A 44 -2.97 9.21 2.35
N ILE A 45 -3.34 9.11 1.08
CA ILE A 45 -2.40 8.70 0.02
C ILE A 45 -1.24 9.71 -0.10
N LYS A 46 -1.51 11.02 -0.12
CA LYS A 46 -0.50 12.08 -0.16
C LYS A 46 0.47 12.02 1.03
N TYR A 47 -0.01 11.65 2.21
CA TYR A 47 0.84 11.44 3.37
C TYR A 47 1.75 10.22 3.20
N LEU A 48 1.17 9.08 2.79
CA LEU A 48 1.87 7.80 2.72
C LEU A 48 2.85 7.70 1.53
N VAL A 49 2.53 8.33 0.40
CA VAL A 49 3.29 8.19 -0.86
C VAL A 49 4.73 8.74 -0.77
N ARG A 50 4.97 9.67 0.16
CA ARG A 50 6.24 10.37 0.36
C ARG A 50 7.38 9.44 0.75
N GLY A 51 7.11 8.34 1.44
CA GLY A 51 8.14 7.38 1.86
C GLY A 51 9.22 7.97 2.79
N ASN A 52 8.95 9.09 3.45
CA ASN A 52 9.82 9.68 4.47
C ASN A 52 9.66 8.97 5.83
N GLU A 53 10.39 9.42 6.85
CA GLU A 53 10.36 8.82 8.20
C GLU A 53 8.95 8.78 8.80
N ASP A 54 8.18 9.87 8.66
CA ASP A 54 6.81 9.97 9.17
C ASP A 54 5.84 8.99 8.50
N SER A 55 5.94 8.82 7.18
CA SER A 55 5.14 7.84 6.44
C SER A 55 5.56 6.41 6.77
N SER A 56 6.86 6.16 6.92
CA SER A 56 7.40 4.85 7.32
C SER A 56 6.92 4.46 8.71
N SER A 57 6.91 5.41 9.66
CA SER A 57 6.36 5.21 10.99
C SER A 57 4.88 4.82 10.95
N ALA A 58 4.08 5.47 10.10
CA ALA A 58 2.68 5.09 9.91
C ALA A 58 2.53 3.66 9.35
N PHE A 59 3.36 3.24 8.39
CA PHE A 59 3.35 1.84 7.93
C PHE A 59 3.73 0.88 9.06
N TYR A 60 4.75 1.18 9.86
CA TYR A 60 5.13 0.33 10.99
C TYR A 60 4.01 0.20 12.02
N GLU A 61 3.31 1.30 12.35
CA GLU A 61 2.15 1.27 13.24
C GLU A 61 1.08 0.28 12.74
N LEU A 62 0.79 0.32 11.44
CA LEU A 62 -0.18 -0.56 10.80
C LEU A 62 0.28 -2.02 10.85
N ILE A 63 1.46 -2.29 10.29
CA ILE A 63 1.98 -3.65 10.08
C ILE A 63 2.23 -4.34 11.43
N MET A 64 2.92 -3.67 12.35
CA MET A 64 3.20 -4.23 13.67
C MET A 64 1.91 -4.39 14.49
N GLY A 65 0.96 -3.46 14.38
CA GLY A 65 -0.34 -3.57 15.04
C GLY A 65 -1.14 -4.77 14.55
N MET A 66 -1.18 -5.02 13.24
CA MET A 66 -1.87 -6.19 12.65
C MET A 66 -1.16 -7.49 12.97
N LYS A 67 0.18 -7.53 12.94
CA LYS A 67 0.98 -8.72 13.26
C LYS A 67 1.12 -8.98 14.76
N GLY A 68 0.70 -8.05 15.62
CA GLY A 68 0.82 -8.20 17.08
C GLY A 68 2.24 -8.04 17.60
N LEU A 69 3.11 -7.33 16.88
CA LEU A 69 4.53 -7.12 17.22
C LEU A 69 4.76 -5.93 18.17
N GLY A 70 3.68 -5.25 18.57
CA GLY A 70 3.73 -4.07 19.44
C GLY A 70 3.57 -2.76 18.68
N LEU A 71 4.03 -1.65 19.28
CA LEU A 71 3.95 -0.30 18.73
C LEU A 71 5.15 0.01 17.82
N ALA A 72 5.00 0.94 16.87
CA ALA A 72 6.05 1.30 15.91
C ALA A 72 7.43 1.63 16.52
N PRO A 73 7.56 2.37 17.65
CA PRO A 73 8.87 2.61 18.27
C PRO A 73 9.60 1.34 18.69
N ARG A 74 8.88 0.22 18.87
CA ARG A 74 9.48 -1.08 19.17
C ARG A 74 10.19 -1.73 17.99
N PHE A 75 10.02 -1.20 16.78
CA PHE A 75 10.67 -1.71 15.57
C PHE A 75 12.17 -1.92 15.75
N HIS A 76 12.87 -0.95 16.37
CA HIS A 76 14.31 -1.04 16.61
C HIS A 76 14.73 -2.17 17.56
N TYR A 77 13.80 -2.70 18.36
CA TYR A 77 14.04 -3.79 19.31
C TYR A 77 13.52 -5.16 18.82
N LEU A 78 12.91 -5.21 17.63
CA LEU A 78 12.54 -6.48 17.00
C LEU A 78 13.81 -7.29 16.66
N ASP A 79 13.66 -8.61 16.64
CA ASP A 79 14.66 -9.50 16.07
C ASP A 79 14.83 -9.26 14.56
N SER A 80 15.94 -9.74 14.00
CA SER A 80 16.29 -9.50 12.60
C SER A 80 15.25 -10.02 11.60
N GLU A 81 14.62 -11.17 11.88
CA GLU A 81 13.62 -11.77 11.00
C GLU A 81 12.34 -10.93 10.99
N SER A 82 11.86 -10.54 12.17
CA SER A 82 10.70 -9.66 12.31
C SER A 82 10.94 -8.29 11.67
N LYS A 83 12.14 -7.72 11.81
CA LYS A 83 12.52 -6.45 11.14
C LYS A 83 12.47 -6.60 9.62
N MET A 84 13.07 -7.65 9.08
CA MET A 84 13.08 -7.89 7.64
C MET A 84 11.66 -8.03 7.10
N ASN A 85 10.81 -8.80 7.79
CA ASN A 85 9.41 -8.99 7.39
C ASN A 85 8.61 -7.67 7.40
N VAL A 86 8.76 -6.85 8.45
CA VAL A 86 8.09 -5.54 8.53
C VAL A 86 8.59 -4.59 7.42
N THR A 87 9.90 -4.59 7.15
CA THR A 87 10.49 -3.78 6.07
C THR A 87 9.98 -4.22 4.69
N ASP A 88 9.96 -5.52 4.40
CA ASP A 88 9.48 -6.04 3.11
C ASP A 88 8.02 -5.67 2.86
N ILE A 89 7.16 -5.81 3.88
CA ILE A 89 5.75 -5.41 3.80
C ILE A 89 5.65 -3.89 3.61
N THR A 90 6.47 -3.11 4.31
CA THR A 90 6.47 -1.64 4.18
C THR A 90 6.81 -1.21 2.77
N LEU A 91 7.86 -1.77 2.17
CA LEU A 91 8.27 -1.48 0.79
C LEU A 91 7.17 -1.86 -0.20
N PHE A 92 6.55 -3.03 -0.02
CA PHE A 92 5.45 -3.47 -0.86
C PHE A 92 4.23 -2.54 -0.77
N LEU A 93 3.77 -2.20 0.44
CA LEU A 93 2.64 -1.30 0.62
C LEU A 93 2.94 0.11 0.11
N LEU A 94 4.17 0.59 0.25
CA LEU A 94 4.60 1.88 -0.28
C LEU A 94 4.50 1.92 -1.81
N ASP A 95 4.94 0.86 -2.49
CA ASP A 95 4.77 0.75 -3.95
C ASP A 95 3.28 0.71 -4.33
N LEU A 96 2.43 -0.03 -3.60
CA LEU A 96 0.99 -0.03 -3.87
C LEU A 96 0.34 1.36 -3.68
N VAL A 97 0.74 2.12 -2.65
CA VAL A 97 0.26 3.49 -2.44
C VAL A 97 0.70 4.41 -3.59
N ARG A 98 1.93 4.24 -4.09
CA ARG A 98 2.44 4.98 -5.26
C ARG A 98 1.68 4.63 -6.53
N PHE A 99 1.39 3.34 -6.74
CA PHE A 99 0.56 2.91 -7.87
C PHE A 99 -0.87 3.44 -7.77
N GLU A 100 -1.45 3.50 -6.57
CA GLU A 100 -2.76 4.14 -6.39
C GLU A 100 -2.73 5.63 -6.72
N ALA A 101 -1.70 6.36 -6.30
CA ALA A 101 -1.52 7.77 -6.66
C ALA A 101 -1.44 7.93 -8.20
N MET A 102 -0.60 7.13 -8.85
CA MET A 102 -0.46 7.12 -10.32
C MET A 102 -1.77 6.73 -11.02
N TYR A 103 -2.49 5.74 -10.50
CA TYR A 103 -3.79 5.35 -11.02
C TYR A 103 -4.81 6.49 -10.95
N ARG A 104 -4.89 7.21 -9.82
CA ARG A 104 -5.83 8.34 -9.65
C ARG A 104 -5.59 9.47 -10.64
N MET A 105 -4.35 9.61 -11.10
CA MET A 105 -3.97 10.55 -12.17
C MET A 105 -4.25 10.03 -13.58
N GLY A 106 -4.73 8.80 -13.72
CA GLY A 106 -4.94 8.13 -15.00
C GLY A 106 -3.65 7.61 -15.65
N TRP A 107 -2.55 7.47 -14.90
CA TRP A 107 -1.27 7.05 -15.47
C TRP A 107 -1.15 5.54 -15.60
N LEU A 108 -1.84 4.77 -14.75
CA LEU A 108 -1.76 3.32 -14.71
C LEU A 108 -3.13 2.71 -14.97
N ASP A 109 -3.12 1.51 -15.55
CA ASP A 109 -4.30 0.66 -15.60
C ASP A 109 -4.65 0.10 -14.21
N ASP A 110 -5.86 -0.43 -14.07
CA ASP A 110 -6.35 -0.98 -12.81
C ASP A 110 -5.47 -2.14 -12.30
N TYR A 111 -5.21 -2.15 -10.99
CA TYR A 111 -4.31 -3.11 -10.38
C TYR A 111 -5.03 -3.90 -9.27
N PRO A 112 -5.15 -5.24 -9.39
CA PRO A 112 -5.98 -6.03 -8.48
C PRO A 112 -5.62 -5.87 -6.99
N PHE A 113 -4.34 -5.71 -6.66
CA PHE A 113 -3.89 -5.59 -5.26
C PHE A 113 -4.37 -4.31 -4.57
N LEU A 114 -4.76 -3.26 -5.31
CA LEU A 114 -5.30 -2.02 -4.73
C LEU A 114 -6.67 -2.23 -4.10
N LYS A 115 -7.39 -3.28 -4.50
CA LYS A 115 -8.72 -3.66 -4.01
C LYS A 115 -8.66 -4.70 -2.88
N VAL A 116 -7.50 -5.29 -2.62
CA VAL A 116 -7.34 -6.28 -1.55
C VAL A 116 -7.32 -5.56 -0.19
N PRO A 117 -8.03 -6.07 0.83
CA PRO A 117 -7.97 -5.50 2.18
C PRO A 117 -6.54 -5.45 2.72
N LEU A 118 -6.16 -4.32 3.34
CA LEU A 118 -4.82 -4.14 3.93
C LEU A 118 -4.48 -5.23 4.95
N ALA A 119 -5.49 -5.67 5.73
CA ALA A 119 -5.32 -6.75 6.69
C ALA A 119 -4.90 -8.07 6.02
N ASP A 120 -5.41 -8.37 4.83
CA ASP A 120 -5.05 -9.59 4.10
C ASP A 120 -3.66 -9.44 3.46
N LEU A 121 -3.36 -8.29 2.84
CA LEU A 121 -2.05 -8.01 2.27
C LEU A 121 -0.93 -8.17 3.31
N ILE A 122 -1.16 -7.70 4.54
CA ILE A 122 -0.18 -7.75 5.62
C ILE A 122 -0.07 -9.14 6.26
N GLN A 123 -1.20 -9.82 6.51
CA GLN A 123 -1.18 -11.11 7.21
C GLN A 123 -0.69 -12.23 6.31
N ALA A 124 -1.13 -12.26 5.05
CA ALA A 124 -0.77 -13.30 4.10
C ALA A 124 0.42 -12.92 3.21
N PHE A 125 1.17 -11.86 3.55
CA PHE A 125 2.27 -11.35 2.72
C PHE A 125 3.26 -12.44 2.32
N GLN A 126 3.83 -13.15 3.31
CA GLN A 126 4.87 -14.14 3.06
C GLN A 126 4.36 -15.32 2.22
N GLU A 127 3.12 -15.75 2.47
CA GLU A 127 2.51 -16.93 1.84
C GLU A 127 1.94 -16.66 0.44
N GLN A 128 1.46 -15.43 0.17
CA GLN A 128 0.65 -15.14 -1.03
C GLN A 128 1.16 -13.97 -1.87
N PHE A 129 1.85 -12.99 -1.28
CA PHE A 129 2.17 -11.72 -1.96
C PHE A 129 3.67 -11.47 -2.12
N SER A 130 4.53 -12.22 -1.43
CA SER A 130 5.99 -12.07 -1.47
C SER A 130 6.57 -12.20 -2.88
N ALA A 131 6.04 -13.12 -3.69
CA ALA A 131 6.42 -13.29 -5.10
C ALA A 131 5.98 -12.10 -5.96
N ALA A 132 4.87 -11.45 -5.59
CA ALA A 132 4.28 -10.37 -6.37
C ALA A 132 4.82 -8.98 -6.00
N ARG A 133 5.74 -8.88 -5.02
CA ARG A 133 6.33 -7.61 -4.55
C ARG A 133 6.99 -6.79 -5.65
N HIS A 134 7.46 -7.46 -6.71
CA HIS A 134 8.16 -6.82 -7.82
C HIS A 134 7.23 -6.45 -8.98
N ASN A 135 6.00 -6.96 -8.97
CA ASN A 135 5.02 -6.72 -10.01
C ASN A 135 4.58 -5.26 -10.00
N THR A 136 4.38 -4.71 -11.18
CA THR A 136 3.84 -3.37 -11.38
C THR A 136 2.61 -3.47 -12.29
N PRO A 137 1.63 -2.58 -12.16
CA PRO A 137 0.57 -2.46 -13.17
C PRO A 137 1.14 -1.98 -14.52
N ALA A 138 0.32 -2.08 -15.55
CA ALA A 138 0.64 -1.53 -16.86
C ALA A 138 0.47 -0.01 -16.87
N LEU A 139 1.28 0.66 -17.70
CA LEU A 139 1.08 2.08 -18.00
C LEU A 139 -0.19 2.22 -18.84
N SER A 140 -1.01 3.22 -18.55
CA SER A 140 -2.22 3.49 -19.32
C SER A 140 -1.87 3.96 -20.73
N SER A 141 -2.68 3.55 -21.72
CA SER A 141 -2.53 4.01 -23.11
C SER A 141 -2.76 5.51 -23.30
N ALA A 142 -3.35 6.18 -22.32
CA ALA A 142 -3.51 7.63 -22.29
C ALA A 142 -2.23 8.38 -21.85
N HIS A 143 -1.23 7.67 -21.30
CA HIS A 143 0.00 8.30 -20.82
C HIS A 143 0.92 8.69 -22.00
N PRO A 144 1.54 9.88 -22.02
CA PRO A 144 2.40 10.32 -23.13
C PRO A 144 3.54 9.36 -23.47
N LEU A 145 4.10 8.70 -22.44
CA LEU A 145 5.20 7.75 -22.57
C LEU A 145 4.75 6.31 -22.87
N TYR A 146 3.48 6.08 -23.25
CA TYR A 146 2.97 4.73 -23.50
C TYR A 146 3.68 4.01 -24.64
N GLU A 147 3.98 4.72 -25.74
CA GLU A 147 4.70 4.12 -26.87
C GLU A 147 6.11 3.65 -26.49
N GLU A 148 6.82 4.46 -25.69
CA GLU A 148 8.13 4.10 -25.13
C GLU A 148 8.02 2.88 -24.21
N TYR A 149 7.01 2.86 -23.33
CA TYR A 149 6.77 1.74 -22.42
C TYR A 149 6.48 0.40 -23.15
N VAL A 150 5.73 0.43 -24.25
CA VAL A 150 5.43 -0.78 -25.02
C VAL A 150 6.66 -1.27 -25.79
N ALA A 151 7.53 -0.35 -26.24
CA ALA A 151 8.77 -0.68 -26.95
C ALA A 151 9.84 -1.32 -26.04
N GLU A 152 9.78 -1.11 -24.73
CA GLU A 152 10.67 -1.74 -23.75
C GLU A 152 10.51 -3.26 -23.69
N PHE A 153 11.60 -3.94 -23.35
CA PHE A 153 11.57 -5.38 -23.07
C PHE A 153 10.71 -5.66 -21.84
N GLU A 154 9.96 -6.77 -21.83
CA GLU A 154 8.98 -7.07 -20.77
C GLU A 154 9.59 -7.03 -19.36
N GLY A 155 10.83 -7.49 -19.20
CA GLY A 155 11.56 -7.43 -17.93
C GLY A 155 11.87 -6.01 -17.44
N ASP A 156 11.99 -5.04 -18.34
CA ASP A 156 12.37 -3.66 -18.04
C ASP A 156 11.16 -2.75 -17.79
N ARG A 157 9.96 -3.19 -18.19
CA ARG A 157 8.69 -2.46 -17.96
C ARG A 157 8.44 -2.17 -16.49
N HIS A 158 8.82 -3.05 -15.57
CA HIS A 158 8.72 -2.81 -14.13
C HIS A 158 9.60 -1.64 -13.67
N SER A 159 10.84 -1.60 -14.18
CA SER A 159 11.78 -0.52 -13.91
C SER A 159 11.29 0.79 -14.52
N PHE A 160 10.67 0.75 -15.70
CA PHE A 160 10.06 1.91 -16.35
C PHE A 160 9.00 2.56 -15.47
N ILE A 161 8.01 1.79 -14.97
CA ILE A 161 6.98 2.32 -14.07
C ILE A 161 7.60 2.93 -12.81
N ARG A 162 8.60 2.27 -12.21
CA ARG A 162 9.26 2.79 -11.00
C ARG A 162 10.05 4.09 -11.25
N LYS A 163 10.58 4.31 -12.45
CA LYS A 163 11.24 5.58 -12.81
C LYS A 163 10.28 6.77 -12.84
N LEU A 164 8.98 6.52 -13.04
CA LEU A 164 7.94 7.57 -13.04
C LEU A 164 7.49 7.96 -11.63
N ILE A 165 7.80 7.16 -10.61
CA ILE A 165 7.35 7.39 -9.21
C ILE A 165 7.74 8.78 -8.68
N PRO A 166 8.97 9.30 -8.86
CA PRO A 166 9.33 10.61 -8.34
C PRO A 166 8.45 11.74 -8.91
N GLU A 167 8.18 11.70 -10.22
CA GLU A 167 7.31 12.66 -10.90
C GLU A 167 5.86 12.49 -10.47
N ALA A 168 5.41 11.24 -10.31
CA ALA A 168 4.09 10.93 -9.83
C ALA A 168 3.84 11.46 -8.41
N ILE A 169 4.80 11.30 -7.49
CA ILE A 169 4.72 11.82 -6.12
C ILE A 169 4.55 13.33 -6.13
N LYS A 170 5.38 14.03 -6.93
CA LYS A 170 5.33 15.49 -7.05
C LYS A 170 3.97 15.93 -7.56
N THR A 171 3.56 15.41 -8.72
CA THR A 171 2.30 15.76 -9.38
C THR A 171 1.09 15.49 -8.48
N PHE A 172 1.04 14.31 -7.84
CA PHE A 172 -0.04 13.92 -6.94
C PHE A 172 -0.13 14.77 -5.67
N CYS A 173 1.02 15.20 -5.11
CA CYS A 173 1.02 16.06 -3.94
C CYS A 173 0.67 17.52 -4.26
N ASP A 174 0.98 17.99 -5.47
CA ASP A 174 0.70 19.35 -5.93
C ASP A 174 -0.74 19.55 -6.42
N MET A 175 -1.47 18.46 -6.72
CA MET A 175 -2.90 18.51 -7.01
C MET A 175 -3.67 19.08 -5.82
N GLU A 176 -4.50 20.10 -6.05
CA GLU A 176 -5.48 20.52 -5.06
C GLU A 176 -6.46 19.37 -4.82
N ASP A 177 -6.82 19.14 -3.55
CA ASP A 177 -7.91 18.22 -3.27
C ASP A 177 -9.18 18.90 -3.77
N ASP A 178 -9.67 18.51 -4.95
CA ASP A 178 -10.99 18.92 -5.42
C ASP A 178 -11.98 18.59 -4.29
N ALA A 179 -12.37 19.65 -3.57
CA ALA A 179 -13.32 19.57 -2.49
C ALA A 179 -14.64 19.16 -3.12
N GLY A 180 -14.98 17.88 -2.98
CA GLY A 180 -16.30 17.26 -3.08
C GLY A 180 -17.30 17.89 -4.04
N THR A 181 -17.79 17.07 -4.97
CA THR A 181 -19.20 17.14 -5.36
C THR A 181 -19.87 15.83 -5.00
#